data_AF-A0A8B7K199-F1
#
_entry.id   AF-A0A8B7K199-F1
#
_cell.length_a   1.000
_cell.length_b   1.000
_cell.length_c   1.000
_cell.angle_alpha   90.00
_cell.angle_beta   90.00
_cell.angle_gamma   90.00
#
_symmetry.space_group_name_H-M   'P 1'
#
loop_
_entity.id
_entity.type
_entity.pdbx_description
1 polymer ?
#
loop_
_entity_poly.entity_id
_entity_poly.type
_entity_poly.pdbx_seq_one_letter_code
_entity_poly.pdbx_strand_id
1 'polypeptide(L)'
;FQKHVHTYRILPDEEEFLAVQQELESLVLKLSVLKDFLSSIEKKALKALQEMSSTAQAAPAQPLSRKAKSIPVQTFEVKLDVTLGDLTKIGKSQKYTLSVDVEGGKLVVLKKQKDSQEDWNTFTHDKIRQLIKSQRVQNKLGIVFEKEKDKTQRKDFIFVSARKTARRNQNYLDILRLLSLGDKQLSSFDISLRFTHLFWFGDLNYRLDMDIQEILNYISRKEFEPLLKVDQLNLEKEKHKVFLRF
;
A
#
# COMPACT_ATOMS: atom_id res chain seq x y z
N PHE A 1 -20.44 -8.71 38.14
CA PHE A 1 -20.47 -7.24 37.99
C PHE A 1 -19.58 -6.62 39.06
N GLN A 2 -18.32 -6.33 38.72
CA GLN A 2 -17.38 -5.67 39.65
C GLN A 2 -17.00 -4.32 39.02
N LYS A 3 -17.62 -3.25 39.52
CA LYS A 3 -17.29 -1.87 39.12
C LYS A 3 -16.04 -1.46 39.89
N HIS A 4 -14.96 -1.14 39.18
CA HIS A 4 -13.80 -0.48 39.77
C HIS A 4 -14.18 0.97 40.09
N VAL A 5 -14.21 1.32 41.38
CA VAL A 5 -14.36 2.71 41.84
C VAL A 5 -12.97 3.27 42.06
N HIS A 6 -12.54 4.22 41.23
CA HIS A 6 -11.36 5.04 41.53
C HIS A 6 -11.82 6.26 42.30
N THR A 7 -11.43 6.35 43.57
CA THR A 7 -11.71 7.51 44.42
C THR A 7 -10.51 8.44 44.32
N TYR A 8 -10.63 9.54 43.56
CA TYR A 8 -9.63 10.61 43.59
C TYR A 8 -10.01 11.59 44.69
N ARG A 9 -9.16 11.70 45.71
CA ARG A 9 -9.28 12.71 46.75
C ARG A 9 -8.64 14.00 46.24
N ILE A 10 -9.44 14.92 45.72
CA ILE A 10 -9.01 16.29 45.47
C ILE A 10 -9.05 16.98 46.83
N LEU A 11 -7.87 17.30 47.39
CA LEU A 11 -7.77 18.15 48.56
C LEU A 11 -7.73 19.61 48.08
N PRO A 12 -8.64 20.49 48.54
CA PRO A 12 -8.51 21.91 48.30
C PRO A 12 -7.40 22.47 49.20
N ASP A 13 -6.55 23.31 48.64
CA ASP A 13 -5.73 24.26 49.40
C ASP A 13 -6.44 25.62 49.35
N GLU A 14 -6.26 26.45 50.39
CA GLU A 14 -7.19 27.53 50.80
C GLU A 14 -7.55 28.62 49.76
N GLU A 15 -6.98 28.60 48.56
CA GLU A 15 -7.31 29.52 47.47
C GLU A 15 -7.62 28.87 46.09
N GLU A 16 -7.86 27.56 45.96
CA GLU A 16 -8.47 26.91 44.77
C GLU A 16 -7.91 27.25 43.34
N PHE A 17 -6.74 27.90 43.18
CA PHE A 17 -6.30 28.50 41.90
C PHE A 17 -5.20 27.75 41.10
N LEU A 18 -4.56 26.71 41.65
CA LEU A 18 -3.30 26.19 41.05
C LEU A 18 -3.46 25.27 39.83
N ALA A 19 -4.49 24.41 39.80
CA ALA A 19 -4.66 23.47 38.68
C ALA A 19 -5.02 24.18 37.35
N VAL A 20 -5.85 25.22 37.43
CA VAL A 20 -6.28 26.01 36.26
C VAL A 20 -5.11 26.87 35.74
N GLN A 21 -4.30 27.43 36.64
CA GLN A 21 -3.13 28.24 36.27
C GLN A 21 -2.07 27.40 35.53
N GLN A 22 -1.79 26.19 36.02
CA GLN A 22 -0.80 25.30 35.40
C GLN A 22 -1.24 24.79 34.00
N GLU A 23 -2.54 24.51 33.82
CA GLU A 23 -3.09 24.14 32.51
C GLU A 23 -3.04 25.31 31.52
N LEU A 24 -3.33 26.53 31.97
CA LEU A 24 -3.28 27.73 31.14
C LEU A 24 -1.84 28.06 30.71
N GLU A 25 -0.89 27.99 31.63
CA GLU A 25 0.54 28.20 31.33
C GLU A 25 1.07 27.14 30.34
N SER A 26 0.67 25.87 30.51
CA SER A 26 0.99 24.79 29.57
C SER A 26 0.44 25.07 28.17
N LEU A 27 -0.79 25.59 28.08
CA LEU A 27 -1.43 25.90 26.82
C LEU A 27 -0.77 27.10 26.12
N VAL A 28 -0.43 28.14 26.87
CA VAL A 28 0.30 29.32 26.36
C VAL A 28 1.67 28.89 25.81
N LEU A 29 2.39 28.02 26.52
CA LEU A 29 3.69 27.52 26.08
C LEU A 29 3.57 26.67 24.80
N LYS A 30 2.56 25.79 24.71
CA LYS A 30 2.26 25.02 23.48
C LYS A 30 1.91 25.93 22.30
N LEU A 31 1.12 26.98 22.52
CA LEU A 31 0.78 27.96 21.49
C LEU A 31 2.00 28.76 21.02
N SER A 32 2.90 29.13 21.94
CA SER A 32 4.16 29.80 21.60
C SER A 32 5.03 28.92 20.72
N VAL A 33 5.24 27.65 21.09
CA VAL A 33 6.01 26.68 20.30
C VAL A 33 5.42 26.49 18.90
N LEU A 34 4.08 26.41 18.81
CA LEU A 34 3.40 26.28 17.51
C LEU A 34 3.58 27.52 16.63
N LYS A 35 3.49 28.73 17.22
CA LYS A 35 3.75 30.00 16.52
C LYS A 35 5.17 30.06 15.97
N ASP A 36 6.17 29.66 16.77
CA ASP A 36 7.56 29.66 16.35
C ASP A 36 7.82 28.63 15.24
N PHE A 37 7.18 27.47 15.32
CA PHE A 37 7.25 26.44 14.29
C PHE A 37 6.65 26.93 12.95
N LEU A 38 5.48 27.57 12.99
CA LEU A 38 4.84 28.15 11.81
C LEU A 38 5.70 29.25 11.18
N SER A 39 6.27 30.14 11.99
CA SER A 39 7.20 31.17 11.50
C SER A 39 8.46 30.57 10.86
N SER A 40 8.97 29.47 11.41
CA SER A 40 10.10 28.73 10.83
C SER A 40 9.76 28.10 9.48
N ILE A 41 8.56 27.53 9.33
CA ILE A 41 8.08 27.01 8.04
C ILE A 41 7.96 28.15 7.03
N GLU A 42 7.35 29.27 7.40
CA GLU A 42 7.17 30.43 6.52
C GLU A 42 8.51 30.98 6.02
N LYS A 43 9.49 31.15 6.92
CA LYS A 43 10.85 31.57 6.55
C LYS A 43 11.53 30.57 5.61
N LYS A 44 11.38 29.26 5.84
CA LYS A 44 11.93 28.22 4.97
C LYS A 44 11.26 28.21 3.60
N ALA A 45 9.95 28.43 3.54
CA ALA A 45 9.20 28.52 2.29
C ALA A 45 9.61 29.76 1.48
N LEU A 46 9.73 30.93 2.12
CA LEU A 46 10.22 32.16 1.50
C LEU A 46 11.65 31.99 0.96
N LYS A 47 12.54 31.36 1.75
CA LYS A 47 13.90 31.07 1.31
C LYS A 47 13.93 30.14 0.10
N ALA A 48 13.13 29.07 0.12
CA ALA A 48 13.03 28.15 -1.02
C ALA A 48 12.48 28.83 -2.29
N LEU A 49 11.51 29.74 -2.15
CA LEU A 49 10.99 30.54 -3.26
C LEU A 49 12.05 31.51 -3.81
N GLN A 50 12.84 32.13 -2.94
CA GLN A 50 13.90 33.05 -3.32
C GLN A 50 15.07 32.31 -4.02
N GLU A 51 15.46 31.14 -3.51
CA GLU A 51 16.46 30.26 -4.13
C GLU A 51 16.03 29.79 -5.54
N MET A 52 14.73 29.55 -5.74
CA MET A 52 14.16 29.23 -7.06
C MET A 52 14.13 30.43 -8.02
N SER A 53 14.06 31.67 -7.51
CA SER A 53 14.12 32.88 -8.34
C SER A 53 15.55 33.25 -8.75
N SER A 54 16.56 32.89 -7.96
CA SER A 54 17.97 33.24 -8.21
C SER A 54 18.70 32.33 -9.21
N THR A 55 18.09 31.23 -9.65
CA THR A 55 18.66 30.33 -10.68
C THR A 55 18.26 30.68 -12.12
N ALA A 56 17.56 31.79 -12.34
CA ALA A 56 17.15 32.25 -13.66
C ALA A 56 18.15 33.24 -14.30
N GLN A 57 19.39 32.82 -14.55
CA GLN A 57 20.24 33.46 -15.56
C GLN A 57 20.97 32.40 -16.42
N ALA A 58 20.63 32.43 -17.71
CA ALA A 58 21.31 31.88 -18.90
C ALA A 58 21.50 30.36 -19.05
N ALA A 59 20.45 29.67 -19.54
CA ALA A 59 20.54 28.60 -20.56
C ALA A 59 19.13 28.33 -21.14
N PRO A 60 18.97 28.02 -22.44
CA PRO A 60 17.65 27.86 -23.05
C PRO A 60 16.89 26.67 -22.45
N ALA A 61 15.66 26.95 -22.04
CA ALA A 61 14.78 26.07 -21.29
C ALA A 61 14.45 24.77 -22.06
N GLN A 62 14.96 23.64 -21.57
CA GLN A 62 14.27 22.37 -21.75
C GLN A 62 13.18 22.27 -20.66
N PRO A 63 11.93 21.92 -21.00
CA PRO A 63 10.87 21.84 -20.01
C PRO A 63 11.13 20.65 -19.07
N LEU A 64 11.63 20.93 -17.88
CA LEU A 64 11.59 20.01 -16.74
C LEU A 64 10.14 19.92 -16.26
N SER A 65 9.31 19.18 -16.99
CA SER A 65 8.07 18.67 -16.42
C SER A 65 8.48 17.75 -15.28
N ARG A 66 8.31 18.20 -14.03
CA ARG A 66 8.16 17.28 -12.89
C ARG A 66 6.87 16.51 -13.16
N LYS A 67 6.92 15.49 -14.02
CA LYS A 67 5.79 14.58 -14.21
C LYS A 67 5.57 13.95 -12.84
N ALA A 68 4.43 14.24 -12.22
CA ALA A 68 3.93 13.40 -11.14
C ALA A 68 4.02 11.96 -11.66
N LYS A 69 4.69 11.09 -10.90
CA LYS A 69 4.85 9.69 -11.30
C LYS A 69 3.44 9.12 -11.44
N SER A 70 3.01 8.84 -12.67
CA SER A 70 1.70 8.26 -12.93
C SER A 70 1.61 6.90 -12.25
N ILE A 71 0.43 6.57 -11.72
CA ILE A 71 0.22 5.27 -11.08
C ILE A 71 0.25 4.22 -12.20
N PRO A 72 1.21 3.28 -12.19
CA PRO A 72 1.30 2.29 -13.25
C PRO A 72 0.07 1.38 -13.22
N VAL A 73 -0.44 1.02 -14.41
CA VAL A 73 -1.54 0.06 -14.55
C VAL A 73 -1.17 -1.24 -13.86
N GLN A 74 -2.01 -1.67 -12.91
CA GLN A 74 -1.75 -2.83 -12.10
C GLN A 74 -2.51 -4.04 -12.63
N THR A 75 -1.77 -5.07 -13.05
CA THR A 75 -2.33 -6.28 -13.66
C THR A 75 -2.26 -7.46 -12.69
N PHE A 76 -3.36 -8.21 -12.59
CA PHE A 76 -3.52 -9.35 -11.71
C PHE A 76 -4.00 -10.57 -12.49
N GLU A 77 -3.52 -11.74 -12.12
CA GLU A 77 -4.09 -12.99 -12.62
C GLU A 77 -5.17 -13.51 -11.67
N VAL A 78 -6.33 -13.80 -12.25
CA VAL A 78 -7.52 -14.22 -11.51
C VAL A 78 -8.19 -15.40 -12.20
N LYS A 79 -8.98 -16.15 -11.42
CA LYS A 79 -9.94 -17.14 -11.89
C LYS A 79 -11.33 -16.58 -11.64
N LEU A 80 -12.22 -16.71 -12.61
CA LEU A 80 -13.61 -16.33 -12.41
C LEU A 80 -14.35 -17.48 -11.71
N ASP A 81 -14.94 -17.20 -10.55
CA ASP A 81 -15.76 -18.14 -9.80
C ASP A 81 -17.17 -18.15 -10.39
N VAL A 82 -17.47 -19.16 -11.22
CA VAL A 82 -18.76 -19.30 -11.91
C VAL A 82 -19.72 -20.04 -10.99
N THR A 83 -20.65 -19.31 -10.37
CA THR A 83 -21.71 -19.92 -9.53
C THR A 83 -22.83 -20.47 -10.40
N LEU A 84 -23.02 -21.81 -10.36
CA LEU A 84 -24.16 -22.70 -10.73
C LEU A 84 -25.20 -22.38 -11.83
N GLY A 85 -25.25 -21.20 -12.46
CA GLY A 85 -26.25 -20.86 -13.48
C GLY A 85 -25.90 -21.32 -14.90
N ASP A 86 -24.66 -21.76 -15.15
CA ASP A 86 -24.18 -22.16 -16.47
C ASP A 86 -23.47 -23.53 -16.36
N LEU A 87 -24.28 -24.59 -16.25
CA LEU A 87 -23.84 -26.00 -16.14
C LEU A 87 -22.93 -26.43 -17.30
N THR A 88 -22.91 -25.69 -18.41
CA THR A 88 -22.02 -25.95 -19.57
C THR A 88 -20.56 -25.54 -19.32
N LYS A 89 -20.29 -24.73 -18.29
CA LYS A 89 -18.93 -24.21 -17.96
C LYS A 89 -18.43 -24.65 -16.58
N ILE A 90 -19.24 -25.41 -15.86
CA ILE A 90 -18.86 -26.08 -14.61
C ILE A 90 -17.73 -27.07 -14.92
N GLY A 91 -16.57 -26.88 -14.29
CA GLY A 91 -15.42 -27.79 -14.38
C GLY A 91 -14.17 -27.23 -15.10
N LYS A 92 -14.24 -26.12 -15.83
CA LYS A 92 -13.05 -25.50 -16.46
C LYS A 92 -12.68 -24.22 -15.72
N SER A 93 -11.70 -24.30 -14.82
CA SER A 93 -11.10 -23.11 -14.19
C SER A 93 -10.42 -22.25 -15.26
N GLN A 94 -11.13 -21.25 -15.77
CA GLN A 94 -10.60 -20.32 -16.77
C GLN A 94 -9.76 -19.24 -16.11
N LYS A 95 -8.57 -19.01 -16.67
CA LYS A 95 -7.62 -17.99 -16.23
C LYS A 95 -7.91 -16.68 -16.95
N TYR A 96 -8.10 -15.63 -16.16
CA TYR A 96 -8.33 -14.27 -16.61
C TYR A 96 -7.21 -13.36 -16.11
N THR A 97 -7.06 -12.22 -16.78
CA THR A 97 -6.21 -11.11 -16.34
C THR A 97 -7.11 -9.94 -15.99
N LEU A 98 -6.94 -9.38 -14.80
CA LEU A 98 -7.64 -8.20 -14.29
C LEU A 98 -6.66 -7.04 -14.23
N SER A 99 -6.82 -6.03 -15.07
CA SER A 99 -5.96 -4.84 -15.10
C SER A 99 -6.70 -3.62 -14.56
N VAL A 100 -6.08 -2.90 -13.64
CA VAL A 100 -6.62 -1.70 -13.00
C VAL A 100 -5.80 -0.50 -13.44
N ASP A 101 -6.45 0.41 -14.17
CA ASP A 101 -5.93 1.73 -14.50
C ASP A 101 -6.65 2.74 -13.61
N VAL A 102 -5.95 3.20 -12.57
CA VAL A 102 -6.50 4.15 -11.59
C VAL A 102 -6.67 5.53 -12.19
N GLU A 103 -5.73 5.95 -13.04
CA GLU A 103 -5.73 7.27 -13.66
C GLU A 103 -6.81 7.37 -14.74
N GLY A 104 -6.94 6.31 -15.55
CA GLY A 104 -8.02 6.20 -16.55
C GLY A 104 -9.38 5.78 -15.98
N GLY A 105 -9.45 5.41 -14.69
CA GLY A 105 -10.68 4.94 -14.05
C GLY A 105 -11.27 3.70 -14.71
N LYS A 106 -10.42 2.76 -15.14
CA LYS A 106 -10.81 1.58 -15.93
C LYS A 106 -10.36 0.27 -15.28
N LEU A 107 -11.25 -0.71 -15.34
CA LEU A 107 -11.00 -2.09 -14.98
C LEU A 107 -11.16 -2.96 -16.22
N VAL A 108 -10.09 -3.61 -16.67
CA VAL A 108 -10.10 -4.48 -17.85
C VAL A 108 -10.02 -5.94 -17.42
N VAL A 109 -10.94 -6.76 -17.91
CA VAL A 109 -10.99 -8.21 -17.68
C VAL A 109 -10.71 -8.91 -19.01
N LEU A 110 -9.55 -9.53 -19.13
CA LEU A 110 -9.12 -10.26 -20.32
C LEU A 110 -9.24 -11.76 -20.08
N LYS A 111 -9.94 -12.47 -20.98
CA LYS A 111 -9.99 -13.93 -21.00
C LYS A 111 -8.88 -14.47 -21.90
N LYS A 112 -7.95 -15.25 -21.34
CA LYS A 112 -6.89 -15.88 -22.13
C LYS A 112 -7.40 -17.20 -22.71
N GLN A 113 -7.84 -17.22 -23.97
CA GLN A 113 -8.17 -18.45 -24.71
C GLN A 113 -7.00 -18.93 -25.57
N LYS A 114 -6.98 -20.26 -25.83
CA LYS A 114 -5.93 -20.93 -26.60
C LYS A 114 -6.06 -20.69 -28.12
N ASP A 115 -7.27 -20.38 -28.58
CA ASP A 115 -7.59 -20.13 -29.99
C ASP A 115 -7.92 -18.64 -30.17
N SER A 116 -6.90 -17.83 -30.49
CA SER A 116 -6.82 -16.43 -30.99
C SER A 116 -7.96 -15.39 -30.86
N GLN A 117 -9.02 -15.60 -30.08
CA GLN A 117 -10.07 -14.63 -29.83
C GLN A 117 -9.99 -14.17 -28.37
N GLU A 118 -9.36 -13.02 -28.17
CA GLU A 118 -9.25 -12.35 -26.87
C GLU A 118 -10.55 -11.61 -26.55
N ASP A 119 -11.41 -12.21 -25.72
CA ASP A 119 -12.57 -11.51 -25.16
C ASP A 119 -12.11 -10.58 -24.02
N TRP A 120 -11.99 -9.27 -24.32
CA TRP A 120 -11.69 -8.24 -23.32
C TRP A 120 -12.96 -7.46 -22.96
N ASN A 121 -13.24 -7.36 -21.66
CA ASN A 121 -14.32 -6.52 -21.14
C ASN A 121 -13.72 -5.35 -20.36
N THR A 122 -14.05 -4.12 -20.76
CA THR A 122 -13.65 -2.91 -20.01
C THR A 122 -14.84 -2.37 -19.24
N PHE A 123 -14.65 -2.18 -17.94
CA PHE A 123 -15.58 -1.54 -17.03
C PHE A 123 -14.99 -0.20 -16.60
N THR A 124 -15.74 0.87 -16.82
CA THR A 124 -15.40 2.19 -16.29
C THR A 124 -15.83 2.27 -14.82
N HIS A 125 -15.13 3.09 -14.03
CA HIS A 125 -15.32 3.16 -12.57
C HIS A 125 -16.76 3.49 -12.14
N ASP A 126 -17.47 4.30 -12.93
CA ASP A 126 -18.88 4.68 -12.74
C ASP A 126 -19.82 3.47 -12.76
N LYS A 127 -19.44 2.40 -13.48
CA LYS A 127 -20.23 1.16 -13.54
C LYS A 127 -19.94 0.22 -12.37
N ILE A 128 -18.99 0.55 -11.50
CA ILE A 128 -18.64 -0.31 -10.35
C ILE A 128 -19.43 0.16 -9.13
N ARG A 129 -20.49 -0.59 -8.79
CA ARG A 129 -21.34 -0.29 -7.64
C ARG A 129 -20.71 -0.68 -6.32
N GLN A 130 -20.10 -1.87 -6.26
CA GLN A 130 -19.60 -2.42 -5.00
C GLN A 130 -18.39 -3.34 -5.20
N LEU A 131 -17.50 -3.33 -4.21
CA LEU A 131 -16.41 -4.30 -4.02
C LEU A 131 -16.72 -5.12 -2.75
N ILE A 132 -16.78 -6.44 -2.88
CA ILE A 132 -17.20 -7.37 -1.83
C ILE A 132 -16.06 -8.34 -1.54
N LYS A 133 -15.35 -8.16 -0.43
CA LYS A 133 -14.32 -9.12 0.00
C LYS A 133 -14.96 -10.40 0.53
N SER A 134 -14.54 -11.56 0.04
CA SER A 134 -15.03 -12.83 0.58
C SER A 134 -14.48 -13.07 2.00
N GLN A 135 -15.37 -13.45 2.91
CA GLN A 135 -15.01 -13.88 4.27
C GLN A 135 -14.69 -15.38 4.34
N ARG A 136 -15.21 -16.18 3.39
CA ARG A 136 -15.06 -17.65 3.38
C ARG A 136 -13.90 -18.13 2.51
N VAL A 137 -13.66 -17.45 1.39
CA VAL A 137 -12.61 -17.83 0.43
C VAL A 137 -11.54 -16.77 0.45
N GLN A 138 -10.35 -17.13 0.94
CA GLN A 138 -9.21 -16.23 0.90
C GLN A 138 -8.88 -15.88 -0.56
N ASN A 139 -8.47 -14.63 -0.80
CA ASN A 139 -8.15 -14.11 -2.13
C ASN A 139 -9.33 -14.05 -3.11
N LYS A 140 -10.59 -14.07 -2.64
CA LYS A 140 -11.76 -13.83 -3.49
C LYS A 140 -12.33 -12.41 -3.29
N LEU A 141 -12.55 -11.71 -4.40
CA LEU A 141 -13.20 -10.41 -4.46
C LEU A 141 -14.40 -10.48 -5.41
N GLY A 142 -15.60 -10.22 -4.90
CA GLY A 142 -16.77 -9.95 -5.71
C GLY A 142 -16.77 -8.50 -6.18
N ILE A 143 -17.09 -8.26 -7.44
CA ILE A 143 -17.34 -6.92 -7.98
C ILE A 143 -18.77 -6.90 -8.52
N VAL A 144 -19.56 -5.92 -8.07
CA VAL A 144 -20.92 -5.69 -8.54
C VAL A 144 -20.88 -4.54 -9.54
N PHE A 145 -21.24 -4.85 -10.78
CA PHE A 145 -21.35 -3.89 -11.87
C PHE A 145 -22.81 -3.48 -12.07
N GLU A 146 -23.01 -2.21 -12.37
CA GLU A 146 -24.28 -1.68 -12.84
C GLU A 146 -24.52 -2.08 -14.30
N LYS A 147 -25.75 -2.48 -14.60
CA LYS A 147 -26.23 -2.81 -15.95
C LYS A 147 -27.48 -1.97 -16.22
N GLU A 148 -27.81 -1.80 -17.49
CA GLU A 148 -29.03 -1.12 -17.91
C GLU A 148 -30.30 -1.70 -17.24
N LYS A 149 -31.31 -0.84 -17.06
CA LYS A 149 -32.60 -1.16 -16.43
C LYS A 149 -32.51 -1.55 -14.94
N ASP A 150 -31.64 -0.87 -14.19
CA ASP A 150 -31.41 -1.09 -12.75
C ASP A 150 -31.02 -2.52 -12.37
N LYS A 151 -30.48 -3.28 -13.34
CA LYS A 151 -29.99 -4.63 -13.10
C LYS A 151 -28.53 -4.56 -12.66
N THR A 152 -28.11 -5.50 -11.82
CA THR A 152 -26.72 -5.64 -11.41
C THR A 152 -26.11 -6.93 -11.90
N GLN A 153 -24.84 -6.91 -12.28
CA GLN A 153 -24.06 -8.11 -12.56
C GLN A 153 -22.96 -8.26 -11.51
N ARG A 154 -22.98 -9.37 -10.77
CA ARG A 154 -21.88 -9.72 -9.87
C ARG A 154 -20.90 -10.66 -10.57
N LYS A 155 -19.61 -10.38 -10.45
CA LYS A 155 -18.51 -11.27 -10.85
C LYS A 155 -17.58 -11.51 -9.67
N ASP A 156 -17.37 -12.76 -9.31
CA ASP A 156 -16.45 -13.15 -8.23
C ASP A 156 -15.09 -13.56 -8.83
N PHE A 157 -14.03 -12.84 -8.47
CA PHE A 157 -12.67 -13.09 -8.92
C PHE A 157 -11.85 -13.73 -7.80
N ILE A 158 -11.31 -14.92 -8.04
CA ILE A 158 -10.36 -15.60 -7.17
C ILE A 158 -8.95 -15.26 -7.67
N PHE A 159 -8.22 -14.46 -6.91
CA PHE A 159 -6.84 -14.12 -7.19
C PHE A 159 -5.97 -15.34 -6.93
N VAL A 160 -5.20 -15.75 -7.95
CA VAL A 160 -4.31 -16.91 -7.83
C VAL A 160 -3.16 -16.50 -6.87
N SER A 161 -3.17 -17.03 -5.65
CA SER A 161 -2.20 -16.67 -4.60
C SER A 161 -0.78 -17.17 -4.87
N ALA A 162 -0.57 -18.02 -5.87
CA ALA A 162 0.72 -18.65 -6.16
C ALA A 162 1.76 -17.77 -6.90
N ARG A 163 1.47 -16.50 -7.21
CA ARG A 163 2.44 -15.59 -7.87
C ARG A 163 2.78 -14.33 -7.07
N LYS A 164 2.26 -14.16 -5.85
CA LYS A 164 2.47 -12.92 -5.09
C LYS A 164 3.94 -12.77 -4.67
N THR A 165 4.63 -13.85 -4.29
CA THR A 165 6.04 -13.78 -3.84
C THR A 165 6.97 -13.41 -4.98
N ALA A 166 6.90 -14.12 -6.11
CA ALA A 166 7.70 -13.79 -7.29
C ALA A 166 7.44 -12.35 -7.78
N ARG A 167 6.18 -11.87 -7.73
CA ARG A 167 5.86 -10.47 -8.08
C ARG A 167 6.45 -9.47 -7.08
N ARG A 168 6.42 -9.73 -5.78
CA ARG A 168 7.08 -8.88 -4.77
C ARG A 168 8.59 -8.83 -4.97
N ASN A 169 9.21 -9.97 -5.30
CA ASN A 169 10.63 -10.02 -5.65
C ASN A 169 10.93 -9.19 -6.90
N GLN A 170 10.08 -9.29 -7.93
CA GLN A 170 10.23 -8.46 -9.12
C GLN A 170 10.06 -6.97 -8.82
N ASN A 171 9.07 -6.59 -8.01
CA ASN A 171 8.89 -5.20 -7.58
C ASN A 171 10.13 -4.67 -6.86
N TYR A 172 10.75 -5.48 -5.98
CA TYR A 172 12.04 -5.13 -5.34
C TYR A 172 13.13 -4.88 -6.38
N LEU A 173 13.31 -5.79 -7.35
CA LEU A 173 14.32 -5.65 -8.41
C LEU A 173 14.05 -4.43 -9.31
N ASP A 174 12.78 -4.15 -9.61
CA ASP A 174 12.39 -3.01 -10.42
C ASP A 174 12.69 -1.70 -9.69
N ILE A 175 12.38 -1.59 -8.40
CA ILE A 175 12.74 -0.42 -7.59
C ILE A 175 14.25 -0.25 -7.53
N LEU A 176 15.00 -1.33 -7.26
CA LEU A 176 16.46 -1.31 -7.17
C LEU A 176 17.11 -0.78 -8.47
N ARG A 177 16.55 -1.12 -9.63
CA ARG A 177 17.05 -0.72 -10.96
C ARG A 177 16.58 0.66 -11.41
N LEU A 178 15.31 0.99 -11.16
CA LEU A 178 14.66 2.16 -11.76
C LEU A 178 14.67 3.39 -10.85
N LEU A 179 14.82 3.20 -9.54
CA LEU A 179 14.89 4.31 -8.61
C LEU A 179 16.26 5.00 -8.74
N SER A 180 16.32 6.10 -9.47
CA SER A 180 17.54 6.88 -9.62
C SER A 180 17.71 7.84 -8.44
N LEU A 181 18.51 7.42 -7.46
CA LEU A 181 18.92 8.22 -6.30
C LEU A 181 20.44 8.15 -6.13
N GLY A 182 21.00 9.09 -5.36
CA GLY A 182 22.44 9.15 -5.06
C GLY A 182 23.26 9.86 -6.13
N ASP A 183 24.58 9.71 -6.04
CA ASP A 183 25.52 10.34 -6.97
C ASP A 183 25.37 9.77 -8.38
N LYS A 184 25.25 10.65 -9.37
CA LYS A 184 25.15 10.29 -10.79
C LYS A 184 26.45 9.71 -11.33
N GLN A 185 27.60 10.02 -10.73
CA GLN A 185 28.87 9.40 -11.11
C GLN A 185 28.89 7.89 -10.84
N LEU A 186 28.05 7.42 -9.92
CA LEU A 186 27.87 6.01 -9.59
C LEU A 186 26.70 5.37 -10.36
N SER A 187 26.33 5.89 -11.52
CA SER A 187 25.17 5.41 -12.29
C SER A 187 25.27 3.96 -12.73
N SER A 188 26.48 3.41 -12.84
CA SER A 188 26.75 2.00 -13.16
C SER A 188 26.42 1.03 -12.02
N PHE A 189 26.33 1.53 -10.78
CA PHE A 189 25.94 0.74 -9.61
C PHE A 189 24.44 0.90 -9.35
N ASP A 190 23.79 -0.14 -8.84
CA ASP A 190 22.42 0.01 -8.33
C ASP A 190 22.41 0.77 -6.98
N ILE A 191 21.22 1.20 -6.54
CA ILE A 191 21.10 2.03 -5.33
C ILE A 191 21.60 1.35 -4.05
N SER A 192 21.74 0.02 -4.00
CA SER A 192 22.25 -0.68 -2.82
C SER A 192 23.72 -0.37 -2.52
N LEU A 193 24.48 0.12 -3.51
CA LEU A 193 25.90 0.43 -3.39
C LEU A 193 26.23 1.93 -3.49
N ARG A 194 25.22 2.80 -3.66
CA ARG A 194 25.43 4.25 -3.86
C ARG A 194 25.50 5.07 -2.58
N PHE A 195 25.18 4.47 -1.44
CA PHE A 195 25.10 5.16 -0.16
C PHE A 195 25.96 4.46 0.87
N THR A 196 26.52 5.22 1.81
CA THR A 196 27.18 4.64 3.00
C THR A 196 26.18 3.91 3.88
N HIS A 197 24.95 4.41 3.96
CA HIS A 197 23.84 3.82 4.71
C HIS A 197 22.57 3.88 3.87
N LEU A 198 21.92 2.73 3.68
CA LEU A 198 20.65 2.61 2.96
C LEU A 198 19.62 1.94 3.86
N PHE A 199 18.51 2.63 4.11
CA PHE A 199 17.36 2.06 4.81
C PHE A 199 16.27 1.73 3.79
N TRP A 200 15.78 0.49 3.82
CA TRP A 200 14.67 0.04 2.97
C TRP A 200 13.54 -0.48 3.85
N PHE A 201 12.42 0.22 3.86
CA PHE A 201 11.26 -0.11 4.70
C PHE A 201 9.94 0.24 3.99
N GLY A 202 8.84 -0.29 4.53
CA GLY A 202 7.49 -0.10 4.01
C GLY A 202 6.65 -1.37 4.13
N ASP A 203 5.44 -1.36 3.60
CA ASP A 203 4.62 -2.57 3.46
C ASP A 203 5.13 -3.43 2.30
N LEU A 204 6.09 -4.31 2.59
CA LEU A 204 6.64 -5.27 1.63
C LEU A 204 5.66 -6.40 1.29
N ASN A 205 4.62 -6.57 2.12
CA ASN A 205 3.48 -7.46 1.92
C ASN A 205 3.87 -8.94 1.70
N TYR A 206 5.02 -9.38 2.22
CA TYR A 206 5.32 -10.81 2.40
C TYR A 206 4.46 -11.38 3.52
N ARG A 207 4.11 -12.66 3.43
CA ARG A 207 3.15 -13.32 4.32
C ARG A 207 3.77 -14.57 4.93
N LEU A 208 3.12 -15.10 5.95
CA LEU A 208 3.42 -16.44 6.48
C LEU A 208 2.79 -17.51 5.59
N ASP A 209 3.56 -18.53 5.24
CA ASP A 209 3.07 -19.72 4.52
C ASP A 209 2.68 -20.82 5.52
N MET A 210 1.61 -20.57 6.27
CA MET A 210 1.11 -21.43 7.36
C MET A 210 -0.41 -21.25 7.51
N ASP A 211 -1.09 -22.27 8.06
CA ASP A 211 -2.53 -22.19 8.31
C ASP A 211 -2.86 -21.13 9.38
N ILE A 212 -4.03 -20.48 9.23
CA ILE A 212 -4.43 -19.41 10.13
C ILE A 212 -4.62 -19.86 11.57
N GLN A 213 -5.09 -21.09 11.81
CA GLN A 213 -5.31 -21.59 13.18
C GLN A 213 -3.98 -21.81 13.88
N GLU A 214 -2.98 -22.34 13.16
CA GLU A 214 -1.62 -22.52 13.69
C GLU A 214 -0.96 -21.17 13.99
N ILE A 215 -1.07 -20.20 13.06
CA ILE A 215 -0.57 -18.84 13.26
C ILE A 215 -1.18 -18.23 14.53
N LEU A 216 -2.50 -18.30 14.68
CA LEU A 216 -3.19 -17.74 15.85
C LEU A 216 -2.76 -18.43 17.15
N ASN A 217 -2.57 -19.75 17.14
CA ASN A 217 -2.07 -20.48 18.31
C ASN A 217 -0.66 -20.02 18.72
N TYR A 218 0.29 -19.93 17.78
CA TYR A 218 1.64 -19.44 18.08
C TYR A 218 1.66 -17.98 18.57
N ILE A 219 0.87 -17.10 17.94
CA ILE A 219 0.73 -15.71 18.38
C ILE A 219 0.18 -15.64 19.81
N SER A 220 -0.83 -16.45 20.15
CA SER A 220 -1.41 -16.45 21.49
C SER A 220 -0.41 -16.85 22.58
N ARG A 221 0.55 -17.71 22.23
CA ARG A 221 1.65 -18.16 23.10
C ARG A 221 2.86 -17.25 23.07
N LYS A 222 2.87 -16.22 22.23
CA LYS A 222 4.03 -15.35 21.94
C LYS A 222 5.25 -16.13 21.42
N GLU A 223 5.02 -17.24 20.74
CA GLU A 223 6.06 -18.08 20.14
C GLU A 223 6.26 -17.67 18.68
N PHE A 224 7.15 -16.71 18.43
CA PHE A 224 7.32 -16.15 17.07
C PHE A 224 8.32 -16.91 16.20
N GLU A 225 9.23 -17.69 16.80
CA GLU A 225 10.26 -18.43 16.05
C GLU A 225 9.70 -19.37 14.96
N PRO A 226 8.66 -20.18 15.22
CA PRO A 226 8.05 -21.01 14.18
C PRO A 226 7.44 -20.17 13.04
N LEU A 227 6.90 -18.99 13.34
CA LEU A 227 6.31 -18.08 12.36
C LEU A 227 7.38 -17.45 11.48
N LEU A 228 8.52 -17.05 12.06
CA LEU A 228 9.64 -16.45 11.32
C LEU A 228 10.25 -17.43 10.32
N LYS A 229 10.25 -18.74 10.61
CA LYS A 229 10.74 -19.79 9.70
C LYS A 229 9.88 -19.97 8.45
N VAL A 230 8.61 -19.62 8.50
CA VAL A 230 7.66 -19.70 7.37
C VAL A 230 7.37 -18.34 6.75
N ASP A 231 8.05 -17.29 7.20
CA ASP A 231 7.92 -15.95 6.64
C ASP A 231 8.52 -15.90 5.23
N GLN A 232 7.72 -15.46 4.26
CA GLN A 232 8.13 -15.43 2.86
C GLN A 232 9.29 -14.47 2.59
N LEU A 233 9.46 -13.38 3.36
CA LEU A 233 10.60 -12.47 3.15
C LEU A 233 11.89 -13.16 3.60
N ASN A 234 11.89 -13.75 4.80
CA ASN A 234 13.03 -14.52 5.32
C ASN A 234 13.44 -15.64 4.36
N LEU A 235 12.48 -16.46 3.94
CA LEU A 235 12.73 -17.57 3.01
C LEU A 235 13.29 -17.11 1.66
N GLU A 236 12.84 -15.97 1.13
CA GLU A 236 13.34 -15.47 -0.16
C GLU A 236 14.69 -14.74 -0.01
N LYS A 237 15.00 -14.16 1.15
CA LYS A 237 16.35 -13.68 1.51
C LYS A 237 17.35 -14.83 1.60
N GLU A 238 16.98 -15.92 2.28
CA GLU A 238 17.80 -17.14 2.40
C GLU A 238 18.09 -17.78 1.03
N LYS A 239 17.09 -17.78 0.14
CA LYS A 239 17.25 -18.24 -1.25
C LYS A 239 17.98 -17.25 -2.16
N HIS A 240 18.48 -16.14 -1.62
CA HIS A 240 19.21 -15.12 -2.38
C HIS A 240 18.42 -14.49 -3.53
N LYS A 241 17.09 -14.37 -3.39
CA LYS A 241 16.22 -13.82 -4.44
C LYS A 241 15.92 -12.32 -4.27
N VAL A 242 16.01 -11.81 -3.05
CA VAL A 242 15.71 -10.41 -2.70
C VAL A 242 16.61 -9.94 -1.57
N PHE A 243 16.75 -8.62 -1.43
CA PHE A 243 17.45 -7.99 -0.30
C PHE A 243 18.83 -8.61 -0.02
N LEU A 244 19.58 -8.87 -1.10
CA LEU A 244 20.94 -9.39 -1.01
C LEU A 244 21.80 -8.39 -0.24
N ARG A 245 22.44 -8.86 0.84
CA ARG A 245 23.33 -8.07 1.70
C ARG A 245 22.63 -6.97 2.54
N PHE A 246 21.34 -7.13 2.80
CA PHE A 246 20.56 -6.35 3.77
C PHE A 246 20.29 -7.14 5.06
#